data_AF-A0A8J3Q7D1-F1
#
_entry.id   AF-A0A8J3Q7D1-F1
#
_cell.length_a   1.000
_cell.length_b   1.000
_cell.length_c   1.000
_cell.angle_alpha   90.00
_cell.angle_beta   90.00
_cell.angle_gamma   90.00
#
_symmetry.space_group_name_H-M   'P 1'
#
loop_
_entity.id
_entity.type
_entity.pdbx_description
1 polymer ?
#
loop_
_entity_poly.entity_id
_entity_poly.type
_entity_poly.pdbx_seq_one_letter_code
_entity_poly.pdbx_strand_id
1 'polypeptide(L)'
;MLFRQSARTQMSNNEETTIHVDFNPQDAVPEVLGLIVAAPTGVLYGNQCGGLTCLYQELEGYLVNVGRAQSFIEFFAKFKGRPPIGAADWSETDLAQLAAMVRDEVFYFVEESGGGDSRIPLALDSTNVQRLTEGWIPIRAGEQVGALVFANSD
;
A
#
# COMPACT_ATOMS: atom_id res chain seq x y z
N MET A 1 -2.63 14.76 19.84
CA MET A 1 -2.96 13.61 18.96
C MET A 1 -2.62 12.35 19.72
N LEU A 2 -3.62 11.60 20.20
CA LEU A 2 -3.43 10.35 20.92
C LEU A 2 -3.62 9.18 19.94
N PHE A 3 -2.56 8.40 19.68
CA PHE A 3 -2.67 7.10 19.04
C PHE A 3 -3.38 6.12 20.01
N ARG A 4 -4.48 5.49 19.59
CA ARG A 4 -5.10 4.40 20.34
C ARG A 4 -4.49 3.07 19.90
N GLN A 5 -3.53 2.56 20.66
CA GLN A 5 -3.13 1.15 20.60
C GLN A 5 -4.24 0.31 21.25
N SER A 6 -4.90 -0.54 20.48
CA SER A 6 -5.80 -1.56 21.03
C SER A 6 -5.08 -2.91 21.02
N ALA A 7 -4.27 -3.17 22.04
CA ALA A 7 -3.60 -4.44 22.22
C ALA A 7 -4.58 -5.46 22.83
N ARG A 8 -5.02 -6.46 22.05
CA ARG A 8 -5.58 -7.71 22.58
C ARG A 8 -4.47 -8.74 22.64
N THR A 9 -3.93 -8.97 23.83
CA THR A 9 -2.98 -10.06 24.09
C THR A 9 -3.76 -11.33 24.43
N GLN A 10 -3.82 -12.29 23.50
CA GLN A 10 -4.07 -13.69 23.85
C GLN A 10 -2.71 -14.37 24.08
N MET A 11 -2.57 -15.06 25.20
CA MET A 11 -1.37 -15.81 25.56
C MET A 11 -1.53 -17.28 25.16
N SER A 12 -0.71 -17.77 24.24
CA SER A 12 -0.17 -19.14 24.28
C SER A 12 1.11 -19.30 23.45
N ASN A 13 2.19 -19.70 24.14
CA ASN A 13 3.35 -20.48 23.69
C ASN A 13 4.02 -20.16 22.34
N ASN A 14 5.15 -19.44 22.42
CA ASN A 14 6.18 -19.30 21.37
C ASN A 14 5.68 -18.79 20.00
N GLU A 15 4.60 -18.03 19.98
CA GLU A 15 4.21 -17.22 18.83
C GLU A 15 5.13 -16.00 18.77
N GLU A 16 5.86 -15.85 17.65
CA GLU A 16 6.49 -14.58 17.31
C GLU A 16 5.42 -13.49 17.44
N THR A 17 5.63 -12.57 18.39
CA THR A 17 4.64 -11.55 18.73
C THR A 17 4.45 -10.63 17.54
N THR A 18 3.39 -10.86 16.78
CA THR A 18 3.07 -10.06 15.60
C THR A 18 2.30 -8.82 16.04
N ILE A 19 2.82 -7.65 15.70
CA ILE A 19 2.22 -6.35 15.97
C ILE A 19 1.35 -6.01 14.76
N HIS A 20 0.05 -5.86 14.98
CA HIS A 20 -0.86 -5.38 13.95
C HIS A 20 -0.99 -3.86 14.01
N VAL A 21 -0.76 -3.20 12.88
CA VAL A 21 -0.93 -1.77 12.69
C VAL A 21 -2.02 -1.57 11.65
N ASP A 22 -3.16 -1.04 12.10
CA ASP A 22 -4.20 -0.59 11.19
C ASP A 22 -3.78 0.76 10.60
N PHE A 23 -3.39 0.74 9.33
CA PHE A 23 -3.16 1.92 8.54
C PHE A 23 -4.50 2.30 7.92
N ASN A 24 -5.38 2.94 8.70
CA ASN A 24 -6.53 3.66 8.17
C ASN A 24 -6.17 5.14 7.98
N PRO A 25 -5.63 5.55 6.83
CA PRO A 25 -5.21 6.93 6.60
C PRO A 25 -6.37 7.93 6.60
N GLN A 26 -7.64 7.50 6.51
CA GLN A 26 -8.80 8.38 6.67
C GLN A 26 -8.84 9.04 8.06
N ASP A 27 -8.36 8.35 9.09
CA ASP A 27 -8.36 8.83 10.47
C ASP A 27 -7.13 9.69 10.83
N ALA A 28 -6.06 9.63 10.03
CA ALA A 28 -4.78 10.26 10.35
C ALA A 28 -4.41 11.40 9.40
N VAL A 29 -4.34 11.15 8.09
CA VAL A 29 -4.06 12.13 7.04
C VAL A 29 -4.56 11.56 5.70
N PRO A 30 -5.75 11.95 5.20
CA PRO A 30 -6.39 11.31 4.05
C PRO A 30 -5.60 11.43 2.73
N GLU A 31 -4.62 12.33 2.69
CA GLU A 31 -3.82 12.62 1.50
C GLU A 31 -2.46 11.91 1.46
N VAL A 32 -2.11 11.08 2.45
CA VAL A 32 -0.79 10.42 2.48
C VAL A 32 -0.77 9.19 1.58
N LEU A 33 0.30 9.08 0.78
CA LEU A 33 0.67 7.86 0.08
C LEU A 33 1.72 7.11 0.89
N GLY A 34 1.34 5.96 1.45
CA GLY A 34 2.24 5.04 2.13
C GLY A 34 2.78 3.99 1.17
N LEU A 35 4.00 3.54 1.41
CA LEU A 35 4.62 2.37 0.80
C LEU A 35 4.93 1.36 1.91
N ILE A 36 4.37 0.17 1.83
CA ILE A 36 4.76 -0.96 2.66
C ILE A 36 5.78 -1.79 1.86
N VAL A 37 7.03 -1.86 2.33
CA VAL A 37 8.08 -2.70 1.75
C VAL A 37 8.14 -4.00 2.52
N ALA A 38 7.95 -5.14 1.84
CA ALA A 38 7.85 -6.44 2.51
C ALA A 38 9.15 -6.83 3.21
N ALA A 39 9.06 -7.17 4.50
CA ALA A 39 10.19 -7.63 5.30
C ALA A 39 9.70 -8.40 6.56
N PRO A 40 10.46 -9.40 7.06
CA PRO A 40 10.12 -10.16 8.26
C PRO A 40 10.43 -9.33 9.51
N THR A 41 9.54 -8.42 9.87
CA THR A 41 9.70 -7.43 10.94
C THR A 41 8.89 -7.76 12.19
N GLY A 42 7.95 -8.71 12.08
CA GLY A 42 6.89 -8.94 13.06
C GLY A 42 5.81 -7.87 13.05
N VAL A 43 5.80 -6.93 12.09
CA VAL A 43 4.80 -5.84 12.00
C VAL A 43 3.94 -6.00 10.75
N LEU A 44 2.66 -6.36 10.95
CA LEU A 44 1.65 -6.44 9.89
C LEU A 44 0.91 -5.11 9.77
N TYR A 45 1.01 -4.48 8.59
CA TYR A 45 0.22 -3.31 8.24
C TYR A 45 -1.03 -3.76 7.48
N GLY A 46 -2.19 -3.38 7.98
CA GLY A 46 -3.47 -3.61 7.32
C GLY A 46 -4.10 -2.32 6.81
N ASN A 47 -4.87 -2.40 5.73
CA ASN A 47 -5.64 -1.27 5.19
C ASN A 47 -7.02 -1.73 4.68
N GLN A 48 -8.06 -0.96 4.98
CA GLN A 48 -9.35 -1.08 4.29
C GLN A 48 -9.21 -0.56 2.87
N CYS A 49 -9.71 -1.33 1.91
CA CYS A 49 -9.53 -1.07 0.49
C CYS A 49 -10.79 -1.50 -0.32
N GLY A 50 -10.80 -1.20 -1.62
CA GLY A 50 -11.84 -1.68 -2.53
C GLY A 50 -13.17 -0.95 -2.47
N GLY A 51 -13.18 0.34 -2.09
CA GLY A 51 -14.38 1.18 -2.08
C GLY A 51 -15.50 0.58 -1.23
N LEU A 52 -16.70 0.53 -1.80
CA LEU A 52 -17.93 0.01 -1.16
C LEU A 52 -17.92 -1.49 -0.87
N THR A 53 -16.90 -2.22 -1.34
CA THR A 53 -16.77 -3.65 -1.05
C THR A 53 -16.07 -3.89 0.29
N CYS A 54 -15.40 -2.86 0.83
CA CYS A 54 -14.74 -2.90 2.14
C CYS A 54 -13.79 -4.10 2.28
N LEU A 55 -12.97 -4.34 1.26
CA LEU A 55 -11.93 -5.35 1.31
C LEU A 55 -10.89 -4.97 2.37
N TYR A 56 -10.14 -5.98 2.82
CA TYR A 56 -9.07 -5.77 3.78
C TYR A 56 -7.84 -6.54 3.32
N GLN A 57 -6.69 -5.86 3.32
CA GLN A 57 -5.43 -6.44 2.91
C GLN A 57 -4.33 -6.09 3.89
N GLU A 58 -3.40 -7.03 4.04
CA GLU A 58 -2.27 -6.89 4.95
C GLU A 58 -0.95 -7.25 4.26
N LEU A 59 0.12 -6.64 4.76
CA LEU A 59 1.50 -6.94 4.39
C LEU A 59 2.43 -6.65 5.57
N GLU A 60 3.33 -7.59 5.84
CA GLU A 60 4.35 -7.44 6.86
C GLU A 60 5.54 -6.66 6.30
N GLY A 61 6.07 -5.68 7.04
CA GLY A 61 7.25 -4.96 6.56
C GLY A 61 7.54 -3.61 7.19
N TYR A 62 8.01 -2.68 6.38
CA TYR A 62 8.26 -1.29 6.77
C TYR A 62 7.30 -0.35 6.04
N LEU A 63 6.63 0.53 6.79
CA LEU A 63 5.80 1.59 6.22
C LEU A 63 6.61 2.89 6.05
N VAL A 64 6.63 3.41 4.82
CA VAL A 64 7.35 4.63 4.44
C VAL A 64 6.34 5.61 3.81
N ASN A 65 6.38 6.88 4.22
CA ASN A 65 5.63 7.92 3.52
C ASN A 65 6.38 8.31 2.25
N VAL A 66 5.73 8.14 1.09
CA VAL A 66 6.33 8.40 -0.23
C VAL A 66 5.67 9.57 -0.97
N GLY A 67 4.78 10.31 -0.31
CA GLY A 67 4.22 11.55 -0.85
C GLY A 67 2.72 11.69 -0.64
N ARG A 68 2.05 12.32 -1.62
CA ARG A 68 0.61 12.57 -1.60
C ARG A 68 -0.14 11.60 -2.50
N ALA A 69 -1.29 11.12 -2.04
CA ALA A 69 -2.12 10.15 -2.74
C ALA A 69 -3.11 10.76 -3.75
N GLN A 70 -3.16 12.09 -3.88
CA GLN A 70 -4.21 12.80 -4.61
C GLN A 70 -4.44 12.30 -6.04
N SER A 71 -3.38 12.07 -6.81
CA SER A 71 -3.48 11.57 -8.19
C SER A 71 -4.05 10.14 -8.25
N PHE A 72 -3.69 9.28 -7.30
CA PHE A 72 -4.24 7.93 -7.16
C PHE A 72 -5.72 7.97 -6.77
N ILE A 73 -6.10 8.83 -5.81
CA ILE A 73 -7.50 9.05 -5.43
C ILE A 73 -8.31 9.50 -6.66
N GLU A 74 -7.81 10.46 -7.43
CA GLU A 74 -8.46 10.93 -8.67
C GLU A 74 -8.57 9.84 -9.73
N PHE A 75 -7.53 9.01 -9.89
CA PHE A 75 -7.58 7.85 -10.79
C PHE A 75 -8.68 6.87 -10.39
N PHE A 76 -8.83 6.57 -9.10
CA PHE A 76 -9.83 5.63 -8.61
C PHE A 76 -11.25 6.22 -8.56
N ALA A 77 -11.40 7.54 -8.46
CA ALA A 77 -12.70 8.21 -8.41
C ALA A 77 -13.60 7.89 -9.63
N LYS A 78 -13.01 7.58 -10.80
CA LYS A 78 -13.76 7.18 -12.00
C LYS A 78 -14.58 5.91 -11.82
N PHE A 79 -14.20 5.05 -10.86
CA PHE A 79 -14.89 3.81 -10.53
C PHE A 79 -16.04 4.00 -9.52
N LYS A 80 -16.25 5.21 -8.99
CA LYS A 80 -17.40 5.57 -8.13
C LYS A 80 -17.58 4.63 -6.94
N GLY A 81 -16.48 4.34 -6.23
CA GLY A 81 -16.45 3.43 -5.08
C GLY A 81 -16.63 1.95 -5.44
N ARG A 82 -16.56 1.57 -6.72
CA ARG A 82 -16.62 0.18 -7.20
C ARG A 82 -15.43 -0.13 -8.09
N PRO A 83 -14.19 -0.05 -7.55
CA PRO A 83 -12.99 -0.38 -8.31
C PRO A 83 -13.03 -1.84 -8.80
N PRO A 84 -12.29 -2.18 -9.87
CA PRO A 84 -12.12 -3.57 -10.29
C PRO A 84 -11.62 -4.46 -9.15
N ILE A 85 -12.11 -5.70 -9.08
CA ILE A 85 -11.73 -6.68 -8.05
C ILE A 85 -11.18 -7.92 -8.74
N GLY A 86 -9.87 -8.13 -8.62
CA GLY A 86 -9.19 -9.25 -9.26
C GLY A 86 -8.72 -8.92 -10.68
N ALA A 87 -7.81 -9.74 -11.20
CA ALA A 87 -7.04 -9.40 -12.39
C ALA A 87 -7.87 -9.29 -13.68
N ALA A 88 -8.97 -10.04 -13.81
CA ALA A 88 -9.79 -10.06 -15.02
C ALA A 88 -10.67 -8.80 -15.19
N ASP A 89 -10.92 -8.06 -14.12
CA ASP A 89 -11.80 -6.89 -14.13
C ASP A 89 -11.06 -5.60 -14.55
N TRP A 90 -9.74 -5.64 -14.59
CA TRP A 90 -8.90 -4.52 -14.97
C TRP A 90 -8.75 -4.42 -16.48
N SER A 91 -9.02 -3.23 -17.04
CA SER A 91 -8.71 -2.97 -18.44
C SER A 91 -7.21 -2.75 -18.66
N GLU A 92 -6.70 -3.12 -19.84
CA GLU A 92 -5.30 -2.88 -20.19
C GLU A 92 -4.92 -1.39 -20.13
N THR A 93 -5.87 -0.51 -20.50
CA THR A 93 -5.66 0.95 -20.47
C THR A 93 -5.53 1.44 -19.04
N ASP A 94 -6.36 0.96 -18.12
CA ASP A 94 -6.30 1.35 -16.71
C ASP A 94 -5.02 0.85 -16.04
N LEU A 95 -4.60 -0.39 -16.33
CA LEU A 95 -3.34 -0.94 -15.82
C LEU A 95 -2.13 -0.17 -16.35
N ALA A 96 -2.11 0.16 -17.65
CA ALA A 96 -1.03 0.93 -18.25
C ALA A 96 -0.94 2.35 -17.66
N GLN A 97 -2.09 3.01 -17.46
CA GLN A 97 -2.14 4.32 -16.82
C GLN A 97 -1.64 4.25 -15.37
N LEU A 98 -2.12 3.29 -14.57
CA LEU A 98 -1.70 3.16 -13.18
C LEU A 98 -0.21 2.80 -13.06
N ALA A 99 0.29 1.92 -13.93
CA ALA A 99 1.71 1.58 -13.97
C ALA A 99 2.59 2.80 -14.31
N ALA A 100 2.14 3.69 -15.20
CA ALA A 100 2.83 4.94 -15.47
C ALA A 100 2.85 5.86 -14.24
N MET A 101 1.72 6.00 -13.54
CA MET A 101 1.65 6.79 -12.31
C MET A 101 2.61 6.28 -11.23
N VAL A 102 2.63 4.96 -10.99
CA VAL A 102 3.56 4.34 -10.02
C VAL A 102 5.02 4.64 -10.37
N ARG A 103 5.38 4.51 -11.65
CA ARG A 103 6.75 4.75 -12.12
C ARG A 103 7.16 6.22 -12.04
N ASP A 104 6.26 7.12 -12.43
CA ASP A 104 6.61 8.52 -12.70
C ASP A 104 6.40 9.41 -11.47
N GLU A 105 5.45 9.09 -10.60
CA GLU A 105 5.05 9.93 -9.46
C GLU A 105 5.61 9.45 -8.12
N VAL A 106 6.01 8.18 -8.01
CA VAL A 106 6.48 7.62 -6.73
C VAL A 106 8.01 7.48 -6.73
N PHE A 107 8.61 7.94 -5.64
CA PHE A 107 10.06 7.97 -5.46
C PHE A 107 10.37 7.32 -4.12
N TYR A 108 11.20 6.27 -4.15
CA TYR A 108 11.75 5.64 -2.96
C TYR A 108 13.28 5.75 -3.02
N PHE A 109 13.87 6.32 -1.98
CA PHE A 109 15.32 6.50 -1.87
C PHE A 109 15.90 5.51 -0.88
N VAL A 110 17.02 4.91 -1.24
CA VAL A 110 17.84 4.12 -0.33
C VAL A 110 19.21 4.75 -0.21
N GLU A 111 19.74 4.76 1.01
CA GLU A 111 21.10 5.19 1.27
C GLU A 111 22.07 4.14 0.70
N GLU A 112 22.96 4.57 -0.20
CA GLU A 112 24.04 3.73 -0.69
C GLU A 112 25.19 3.67 0.31
N SER A 113 25.92 2.56 0.29
CA SER A 113 27.16 2.38 1.04
C SER A 113 28.23 3.38 0.55
N GLY A 114 28.27 4.56 1.15
CA GLY A 114 29.10 5.69 0.71
C GLY A 114 28.49 7.07 0.92
N GLY A 115 27.24 7.16 1.40
CA GLY A 115 26.59 8.42 1.78
C GLY A 115 25.92 9.17 0.62
N GLY A 116 25.61 8.48 -0.48
CA GLY A 116 24.75 8.99 -1.55
C GLY A 116 23.36 8.34 -1.49
N ASP A 117 22.32 9.06 -1.91
CA ASP A 117 20.97 8.50 -2.03
C ASP A 117 20.73 7.99 -3.45
N SER A 118 20.25 6.76 -3.58
CA SER A 118 19.86 6.16 -4.85
C SER A 118 18.37 6.02 -4.94
N ARG A 119 17.80 6.47 -6.06
CA ARG A 119 16.37 6.30 -6.34
C ARG A 119 16.13 4.88 -6.83
N ILE A 120 15.31 4.12 -6.11
CA ILE A 120 14.79 2.85 -6.60
C ILE A 120 13.54 3.13 -7.44
N PRO A 121 13.52 2.70 -8.72
CA PRO A 121 12.31 2.78 -9.53
C PRO A 121 11.27 1.80 -8.99
N LEU A 122 10.04 2.29 -8.81
CA LEU A 122 8.90 1.45 -8.49
C LEU A 122 8.18 1.05 -9.78
N ALA A 123 7.63 -0.16 -9.78
CA ALA A 123 6.80 -0.67 -10.85
C ALA A 123 5.54 -1.33 -10.28
N LEU A 124 4.45 -1.33 -11.02
CA LEU A 124 3.27 -2.12 -10.67
C LEU A 124 3.64 -3.61 -10.68
N ASP A 125 3.24 -4.36 -9.65
CA ASP A 125 3.49 -5.81 -9.60
C ASP A 125 2.46 -6.57 -10.43
N SER A 126 2.78 -6.83 -11.69
CA SER A 126 1.92 -7.58 -12.61
C SER A 126 1.64 -9.02 -12.16
N THR A 127 2.44 -9.58 -11.25
CA THR A 127 2.24 -10.94 -10.72
C THR A 127 1.20 -10.99 -9.59
N ASN A 128 0.81 -9.82 -9.06
CA ASN A 128 -0.13 -9.68 -7.95
C ASN A 128 -1.33 -8.79 -8.27
N VAL A 129 -1.67 -8.61 -9.56
CA VAL A 129 -2.81 -7.78 -10.00
C VAL A 129 -4.15 -8.25 -9.42
N GLN A 130 -4.28 -9.53 -9.04
CA GLN A 130 -5.46 -10.03 -8.34
C GLN A 130 -5.70 -9.36 -6.98
N ARG A 131 -4.66 -8.78 -6.37
CA ARG A 131 -4.73 -8.00 -5.13
C ARG A 131 -4.85 -6.49 -5.38
N LEU A 132 -4.80 -6.03 -6.64
CA LEU A 132 -4.89 -4.62 -6.97
C LEU A 132 -6.34 -4.12 -6.81
N THR A 133 -6.51 -3.08 -5.99
CA THR A 133 -7.78 -2.38 -5.83
C THR A 133 -7.57 -0.97 -5.26
N GLU A 134 -8.64 -0.18 -5.11
CA GLU A 134 -8.57 1.15 -4.50
C GLU A 134 -8.01 1.06 -3.08
N GLY A 135 -7.03 1.89 -2.72
CA GLY A 135 -6.36 1.85 -1.41
C GLY A 135 -5.31 0.74 -1.26
N TRP A 136 -5.12 -0.13 -2.25
CA TRP A 136 -4.07 -1.16 -2.24
C TRP A 136 -3.50 -1.45 -3.64
N ILE A 137 -2.30 -0.93 -3.92
CA ILE A 137 -1.62 -1.11 -5.21
C ILE A 137 -0.37 -1.95 -5.01
N PRO A 138 -0.35 -3.22 -5.44
CA PRO A 138 0.84 -4.06 -5.41
C PRO A 138 1.97 -3.48 -6.27
N ILE A 139 3.16 -3.34 -5.71
CA ILE A 139 4.33 -2.79 -6.42
C ILE A 139 5.56 -3.67 -6.25
N ARG A 140 6.56 -3.40 -7.09
CA ARG A 140 7.94 -3.90 -6.96
C ARG A 140 8.91 -2.75 -6.85
N ALA A 141 9.85 -2.87 -5.91
CA ALA A 141 11.00 -2.01 -5.72
C ALA A 141 12.27 -2.84 -6.00
N GLY A 142 12.68 -2.91 -7.27
CA GLY A 142 13.62 -3.95 -7.70
C GLY A 142 13.04 -5.35 -7.48
N GLU A 143 13.76 -6.21 -6.76
CA GLU A 143 13.30 -7.57 -6.41
C GLU A 143 12.32 -7.61 -5.23
N GLN A 144 12.21 -6.53 -4.46
CA GLN A 144 11.35 -6.47 -3.29
C GLN A 144 9.90 -6.23 -3.69
N VAL A 145 8.99 -7.00 -3.09
CA VAL A 145 7.55 -6.79 -3.22
C VAL A 145 7.06 -5.78 -2.20
N GLY A 146 6.01 -5.05 -2.53
CA GLY A 146 5.42 -4.08 -1.64
C GLY A 146 3.98 -3.73 -2.03
N ALA A 147 3.41 -2.79 -1.30
CA ALA A 147 2.11 -2.21 -1.64
C ALA A 147 2.13 -0.70 -1.39
N LEU A 148 1.61 0.08 -2.34
CA LEU A 148 1.20 1.44 -2.05
C LEU A 148 -0.18 1.40 -1.39
N VAL A 149 -0.33 2.18 -0.33
CA VAL A 149 -1.54 2.27 0.48
C VAL A 149 -1.92 3.74 0.67
N PHE A 150 -3.20 4.03 0.60
CA PHE A 150 -3.77 5.35 0.80
C PHE A 150 -5.23 5.22 1.24
N ALA A 151 -5.84 6.34 1.64
CA ALA A 151 -7.22 6.34 2.11
C ALA A 151 -8.17 5.94 0.99
N ASN A 152 -8.98 4.92 1.27
CA ASN A 152 -10.15 4.64 0.46
C ASN A 152 -11.04 5.90 0.45
N SER A 153 -11.57 6.26 -0.72
CA SER A 153 -12.26 7.54 -0.91
C SER A 153 -13.79 7.48 -0.72
N ASP A 154 -14.28 6.44 -0.03
CA ASP A 154 -15.72 6.20 0.17
C ASP A 154 -16.41 7.10 1.21
#